data_AF-A0A0W0R0H1-F1
#
_entry.id   AF-A0A0W0R0H1-F1
#
_cell.length_a   1.000
_cell.length_b   1.000
_cell.length_c   1.000
_cell.angle_alpha   90.00
_cell.angle_beta   90.00
_cell.angle_gamma   90.00
#
_symmetry.space_group_name_H-M   'P 1'
#
loop_
_entity.id
_entity.type
_entity.pdbx_description
1 polymer ?
#
loop_
_entity_poly.entity_id
_entity_poly.type
_entity_poly.pdbx_seq_one_letter_code
_entity_poly.pdbx_strand_id
1 'polypeptide(L)'
;MTGLPSSSRSPQLTDKANDDLQPVLFLLRLPSLFRHRKTMPSLEPTQEEELKSIVFAFLTGRDIAEIKVRLTIQCHESHINCKELYQAISLPGPSDDTLLKLIIRSLNLSADSIQTQQILSQSKNLYELLKYFAYDGNHQVKYLLNLIENAKVAKDWSEVFLFGTLFTALSGILLYFNKEAVKANFDKFCQWLKIACPTILDWLSRTFAILRNFQLLGIINTSLRLLWNWYSTFSNPTNSTSHKVSLLFFKTITAGLTIAGYCVSFFAGGVMTFPAASLFVLSASIELFKSLFIKLKTQQMFNSLPEPTRDDPWEIWSQYIRLKNLYNRSSETFWIWGASAFLTTVVVAISNFFPPNLIITITSLVIIPLIAWTKNSLVNSINERYARELQSDLRRIPKEKRPSDFIEEKQKLLQQRRDLESEFGKLEESRVALETEQTRLEQEKLSLQQEREQFEQDKERQLREIKRKEEDAKRENDDARLALHMVSQTLTALTTGTPPSKALENIQKTPQSAHRPRNAHSTPPSFDYTPLQQFSLFNSPTQVGDSPDSEEIIRSGAVPPPSDSPMGLPNEPGQTTSISPQ
;
A
#
# COMPACT_ATOMS: atom_id res chain seq x y z
N MET A 1 -47.11 21.91 -78.80
CA MET A 1 -46.77 23.34 -78.84
C MET A 1 -47.14 23.97 -77.50
N THR A 2 -46.11 24.39 -76.77
CA THR A 2 -46.03 25.49 -75.76
C THR A 2 -47.05 25.61 -74.62
N GLY A 3 -46.55 25.49 -73.38
CA GLY A 3 -47.20 26.01 -72.18
C GLY A 3 -46.53 25.56 -70.86
N LEU A 4 -45.39 26.16 -70.50
CA LEU A 4 -44.77 26.05 -69.16
C LEU A 4 -45.65 26.74 -68.10
N PRO A 5 -45.57 26.29 -66.84
CA PRO A 5 -45.23 27.26 -65.80
C PRO A 5 -44.13 26.78 -64.85
N SER A 6 -43.28 27.75 -64.55
CA SER A 6 -42.26 27.79 -63.53
C SER A 6 -42.85 27.84 -62.12
N SER A 7 -42.31 27.05 -61.20
CA SER A 7 -42.33 27.38 -59.77
C SER A 7 -41.20 26.64 -59.05
N SER A 8 -40.07 27.32 -58.90
CA SER A 8 -38.99 26.94 -58.00
C SER A 8 -39.29 27.51 -56.61
N ARG A 9 -39.50 26.64 -55.63
CA ARG A 9 -39.46 26.98 -54.20
C ARG A 9 -38.52 26.02 -53.49
N SER A 10 -37.30 26.49 -53.27
CA SER A 10 -36.34 25.86 -52.37
C SER A 10 -36.87 25.93 -50.93
N PRO A 11 -36.87 24.84 -50.15
CA PRO A 11 -37.18 24.91 -48.73
C PRO A 11 -35.99 25.59 -48.02
N GLN A 12 -36.25 26.75 -47.40
CA GLN A 12 -35.35 27.32 -46.42
C GLN A 12 -35.26 26.35 -45.23
N LEU A 13 -34.10 25.71 -45.09
CA LEU A 13 -33.71 25.05 -43.85
C LEU A 13 -33.58 26.14 -42.79
N THR A 14 -34.49 26.14 -41.83
CA THR A 14 -34.44 27.01 -40.66
C THR A 14 -33.33 26.55 -39.72
N ASP A 15 -32.34 27.40 -39.48
CA ASP A 15 -31.21 27.26 -38.54
C ASP A 15 -31.59 27.06 -37.05
N LYS A 16 -32.85 26.78 -36.73
CA LYS A 16 -33.35 26.68 -35.34
C LYS A 16 -33.21 25.30 -34.70
N ALA A 17 -32.68 24.30 -35.41
CA ALA A 17 -32.58 22.93 -34.88
C ALA A 17 -31.24 22.63 -34.16
N ASN A 18 -30.32 23.60 -34.06
CA ASN A 18 -28.98 23.35 -33.51
C ASN A 18 -28.80 23.81 -32.06
N ASP A 19 -29.72 24.60 -31.51
CA ASP A 19 -29.60 25.14 -30.13
C ASP A 19 -30.13 24.17 -29.05
N ASP A 20 -31.00 23.22 -29.41
CA ASP A 20 -31.58 22.25 -28.45
C ASP A 20 -30.70 21.00 -28.19
N LEU A 21 -29.58 20.85 -28.92
CA LEU A 21 -28.64 19.72 -28.76
C LEU A 21 -27.39 20.07 -27.90
N GLN A 22 -27.18 21.35 -27.59
CA GLN A 22 -26.10 21.82 -26.71
C GLN A 22 -26.12 21.24 -25.28
N PRO A 23 -27.27 21.12 -24.56
CA PRO A 23 -27.26 20.62 -23.19
C PRO A 23 -26.95 19.12 -23.08
N VAL A 24 -27.28 18.33 -24.11
CA VAL A 24 -26.99 16.89 -24.15
C VAL A 24 -25.50 16.61 -24.43
N LEU A 25 -24.86 17.44 -25.27
CA LEU A 25 -23.42 17.39 -25.50
C LEU A 25 -22.60 17.88 -24.29
N PHE A 26 -23.16 18.76 -23.46
CA PHE A 26 -22.52 19.21 -22.22
C PHE A 26 -22.47 18.09 -21.16
N LEU A 27 -23.52 17.28 -21.04
CA LEU A 27 -23.55 16.13 -20.12
C LEU A 27 -22.59 14.99 -20.51
N LEU A 28 -22.30 14.83 -21.80
CA LEU A 28 -21.32 13.85 -22.28
C LEU A 28 -19.85 14.32 -22.14
N ARG A 29 -19.60 15.62 -21.89
CA ARG A 29 -18.26 16.21 -21.72
C ARG A 29 -17.77 16.31 -20.27
N LEU A 30 -18.63 16.11 -19.27
CA LEU A 30 -18.27 16.19 -17.85
C LEU A 30 -17.26 15.14 -17.33
N PRO A 31 -17.11 13.92 -17.90
CA PRO A 31 -16.16 12.94 -17.34
C PRO A 31 -14.68 13.31 -17.53
N SER A 32 -14.33 14.21 -18.46
CA SER A 32 -12.93 14.54 -18.74
C SER A 32 -12.36 15.64 -17.84
N LEU A 33 -13.21 16.48 -17.24
CA LEU A 33 -12.76 17.57 -16.36
C LEU A 33 -12.43 17.13 -14.93
N PHE A 34 -12.82 15.92 -14.51
CA PHE A 34 -12.46 15.36 -13.20
C PHE A 34 -11.28 14.39 -13.23
N ARG A 35 -10.62 14.21 -14.38
CA ARG A 35 -9.38 13.44 -14.45
C ARG A 35 -8.21 14.35 -14.07
N HIS A 36 -8.19 14.85 -12.83
CA HIS A 36 -6.96 15.39 -12.26
C HIS A 36 -5.89 14.31 -12.41
N ARG A 37 -4.78 14.67 -13.05
CA ARG A 37 -3.59 13.83 -13.18
C ARG A 37 -3.08 13.58 -11.76
N LYS A 38 -3.58 12.51 -11.14
CA LYS A 38 -3.16 12.10 -9.79
C LYS A 38 -1.70 11.69 -9.93
N THR A 39 -0.79 12.59 -9.54
CA THR A 39 0.63 12.25 -9.39
C THR A 39 0.69 11.04 -8.47
N MET A 40 1.38 9.98 -8.88
CA MET A 40 1.50 8.80 -8.03
C MET A 40 2.18 9.23 -6.72
N PRO A 41 1.58 8.91 -5.57
CA PRO A 41 2.18 9.25 -4.28
C PRO A 41 3.52 8.52 -4.17
N SER A 42 4.58 9.26 -3.82
CA SER A 42 5.86 8.66 -3.48
C SER A 42 5.71 7.98 -2.12
N LEU A 43 5.94 6.67 -2.06
CA LEU A 43 5.91 5.91 -0.80
C LEU A 43 7.22 6.11 -0.05
N GLU A 44 7.16 6.09 1.27
CA GLU A 44 8.36 5.98 2.09
C GLU A 44 8.97 4.56 1.94
N PRO A 45 10.30 4.40 1.93
CA PRO A 45 10.94 3.09 1.79
C PRO A 45 10.47 2.06 2.82
N THR A 46 10.15 2.52 4.04
CA THR A 46 9.58 1.71 5.13
C THR A 46 8.21 1.12 4.76
N GLN A 47 7.33 1.92 4.14
CA GLN A 47 6.02 1.48 3.67
C GLN A 47 6.14 0.49 2.51
N GLU A 48 7.09 0.72 1.59
CA GLU A 48 7.34 -0.22 0.50
C GLU A 48 7.80 -1.59 1.01
N GLU A 49 8.75 -1.61 1.95
CA GLU A 49 9.22 -2.84 2.60
C GLU A 49 8.09 -3.54 3.35
N GLU A 50 7.23 -2.79 4.05
CA GLU A 50 6.08 -3.36 4.76
C GLU A 50 5.09 -4.00 3.79
N LEU A 51 4.72 -3.32 2.70
CA LEU A 51 3.83 -3.86 1.67
C LEU A 51 4.39 -5.12 0.99
N LYS A 52 5.71 -5.15 0.72
CA LYS A 52 6.42 -6.36 0.25
C LYS A 52 6.38 -7.46 1.30
N SER A 53 6.57 -7.13 2.58
CA SER A 53 6.52 -8.09 3.67
C SER A 53 5.12 -8.72 3.82
N ILE A 54 4.04 -7.97 3.59
CA ILE A 54 2.67 -8.49 3.62
C ILE A 54 2.47 -9.53 2.52
N VAL A 55 2.94 -9.25 1.29
CA VAL A 55 2.90 -10.21 0.17
C VAL A 55 3.66 -11.48 0.52
N PHE A 56 4.89 -11.33 1.00
CA PHE A 56 5.71 -12.47 1.38
C PHE A 56 5.09 -13.28 2.52
N ALA A 57 4.53 -12.62 3.54
CA ALA A 57 3.87 -13.29 4.65
C ALA A 57 2.63 -14.08 4.18
N PHE A 58 1.86 -13.54 3.23
CA PHE A 58 0.77 -14.28 2.59
C PHE A 58 1.27 -15.50 1.81
N LEU A 59 2.40 -15.40 1.10
CA LEU A 59 2.94 -16.54 0.33
C LEU A 59 3.52 -17.64 1.21
N THR A 60 3.89 -17.33 2.45
CA THR A 60 4.52 -18.24 3.42
C THR A 60 3.55 -18.90 4.39
N GLY A 61 2.24 -18.62 4.33
CA GLY A 61 1.26 -19.30 5.20
C GLY A 61 0.63 -18.41 6.28
N ARG A 62 0.82 -17.09 6.28
CA ARG A 62 0.20 -16.22 7.30
C ARG A 62 -1.32 -16.20 7.14
N ASP A 63 -2.02 -16.07 8.27
CA ASP A 63 -3.49 -16.07 8.29
C ASP A 63 -4.06 -14.93 7.42
N ILE A 64 -5.07 -15.26 6.61
CA ILE A 64 -5.77 -14.33 5.72
C ILE A 64 -6.39 -13.19 6.52
N ALA A 65 -6.92 -13.46 7.71
CA ALA A 65 -7.50 -12.43 8.56
C ALA A 65 -6.43 -11.38 8.94
N GLU A 66 -5.24 -11.83 9.32
CA GLU A 66 -4.11 -10.94 9.64
C GLU A 66 -3.67 -10.13 8.41
N ILE A 67 -3.58 -10.77 7.24
CA ILE A 67 -3.22 -10.08 5.99
C ILE A 67 -4.27 -9.01 5.64
N LYS A 68 -5.57 -9.31 5.76
CA LYS A 68 -6.64 -8.32 5.54
C LYS A 68 -6.52 -7.13 6.48
N VAL A 69 -6.25 -7.38 7.77
CA VAL A 69 -6.06 -6.31 8.76
C VAL A 69 -4.86 -5.45 8.41
N ARG A 70 -3.69 -6.04 8.13
CA ARG A 70 -2.48 -5.30 7.75
C ARG A 70 -2.69 -4.46 6.48
N LEU A 71 -3.32 -5.02 5.45
CA LEU A 71 -3.65 -4.27 4.23
C LEU A 71 -4.60 -3.10 4.53
N THR A 72 -5.58 -3.29 5.42
CA THR A 72 -6.54 -2.23 5.79
C THR A 72 -5.87 -1.12 6.60
N ILE A 73 -4.97 -1.46 7.53
CA ILE A 73 -4.16 -0.50 8.28
C ILE A 73 -3.34 0.36 7.31
N GLN A 74 -2.60 -0.28 6.40
CA GLN A 74 -1.79 0.43 5.38
C GLN A 74 -2.63 1.35 4.48
N CYS A 75 -3.83 0.91 4.08
CA CYS A 75 -4.76 1.77 3.35
C CYS A 75 -5.22 2.98 4.17
N HIS A 76 -5.48 2.77 5.47
CA HIS A 76 -5.98 3.81 6.34
C HIS A 76 -4.91 4.86 6.64
N GLU A 77 -3.70 4.44 6.98
CA GLU A 77 -2.55 5.31 7.25
C GLU A 77 -2.17 6.16 6.03
N SER A 78 -2.25 5.57 4.83
CA SER A 78 -1.90 6.29 3.59
C SER A 78 -3.08 7.05 2.96
N HIS A 79 -4.31 6.88 3.45
CA HIS A 79 -5.54 7.40 2.82
C HIS A 79 -5.69 7.07 1.32
N ILE A 80 -5.09 5.97 0.86
CA ILE A 80 -5.04 5.55 -0.54
C ILE A 80 -5.52 4.10 -0.64
N ASN A 81 -6.19 3.75 -1.74
CA ASN A 81 -6.62 2.37 -1.97
C ASN A 81 -5.40 1.43 -2.09
N CYS A 82 -5.48 0.22 -1.54
CA CYS A 82 -4.34 -0.71 -1.55
C CYS A 82 -3.78 -0.97 -2.94
N LYS A 83 -4.67 -1.09 -3.95
CA LYS A 83 -4.26 -1.25 -5.34
C LYS A 83 -3.34 -0.11 -5.81
N GLU A 84 -3.65 1.13 -5.46
CA GLU A 84 -2.84 2.29 -5.82
C GLU A 84 -1.50 2.29 -5.06
N LEU A 85 -1.48 1.85 -3.79
CA LEU A 85 -0.24 1.66 -3.02
C LEU A 85 0.70 0.65 -3.71
N TYR A 86 0.21 -0.53 -4.07
CA TYR A 86 1.03 -1.52 -4.78
C TYR A 86 1.42 -1.11 -6.21
N GLN A 87 0.71 -0.17 -6.81
CA GLN A 87 1.08 0.43 -8.10
C GLN A 87 2.17 1.49 -7.97
N ALA A 88 2.29 2.13 -6.80
CA ALA A 88 3.31 3.14 -6.51
C ALA A 88 4.68 2.51 -6.20
N ILE A 89 4.73 1.27 -5.71
CA ILE A 89 5.98 0.54 -5.48
C ILE A 89 6.66 0.23 -6.81
N SER A 90 7.67 1.03 -7.14
CA SER A 90 8.51 0.81 -8.31
C SER A 90 9.42 -0.39 -8.07
N LEU A 91 9.57 -1.24 -9.08
CA LEU A 91 10.50 -2.37 -8.97
C LEU A 91 11.90 -1.87 -9.33
N PRO A 92 12.84 -1.78 -8.36
CA PRO A 92 14.24 -1.56 -8.72
C PRO A 92 14.71 -2.73 -9.58
N GLY A 93 15.79 -2.52 -10.35
CA GLY A 93 16.36 -3.56 -11.21
C GLY A 93 16.57 -4.90 -10.48
N PRO A 94 16.71 -6.02 -11.22
CA PRO A 94 16.60 -7.39 -10.71
C PRO A 94 17.60 -7.81 -9.60
N SER A 95 18.59 -6.98 -9.26
CA SER A 95 19.76 -7.37 -8.45
C SER A 95 19.67 -7.11 -6.94
N ASP A 96 18.95 -6.10 -6.44
CA ASP A 96 19.21 -5.63 -5.05
C ASP A 96 18.10 -5.89 -4.02
N ASP A 97 16.85 -6.09 -4.44
CA ASP A 97 15.74 -6.26 -3.48
C ASP A 97 15.67 -7.71 -2.93
N THR A 98 16.12 -7.88 -1.69
CA THR A 98 16.12 -9.17 -0.99
C THR A 98 14.70 -9.70 -0.78
N LEU A 99 13.72 -8.86 -0.46
CA LEU A 99 12.34 -9.28 -0.26
C LEU A 99 11.70 -9.71 -1.57
N LEU A 100 11.98 -9.01 -2.67
CA LEU A 100 11.50 -9.39 -3.99
C LEU A 100 12.03 -10.76 -4.40
N LYS A 101 13.33 -11.02 -4.20
CA LYS A 101 13.92 -12.35 -4.44
C LYS A 101 13.26 -13.43 -3.59
N LEU A 102 12.96 -13.14 -2.32
CA LEU A 102 12.25 -14.07 -1.44
C LEU A 102 10.80 -14.31 -1.89
N ILE A 103 10.09 -13.29 -2.39
CA ILE A 103 8.76 -13.43 -2.99
C ILE A 103 8.82 -14.37 -4.20
N ILE A 104 9.75 -14.13 -5.12
CA ILE A 104 9.94 -14.95 -6.34
C ILE A 104 10.28 -16.39 -5.97
N ARG A 105 11.25 -16.59 -5.08
CA ARG A 105 11.66 -17.90 -4.58
C ARG A 105 10.51 -18.61 -3.86
N SER A 106 9.70 -17.88 -3.09
CA SER A 106 8.54 -18.44 -2.41
C SER A 106 7.47 -18.95 -3.37
N LEU A 107 7.45 -18.51 -4.63
CA LEU A 107 6.58 -19.02 -5.70
C LEU A 107 7.18 -20.25 -6.42
N ASN A 108 8.32 -20.76 -5.95
CA ASN A 108 9.14 -21.76 -6.63
C ASN A 108 9.56 -21.35 -8.05
N LEU A 109 9.80 -20.05 -8.25
CA LEU A 109 10.37 -19.53 -9.49
C LEU A 109 11.87 -19.31 -9.28
N SER A 110 12.69 -19.77 -10.23
CA SER A 110 14.12 -19.46 -10.21
C SER A 110 14.32 -17.99 -10.54
N ALA A 111 14.93 -17.24 -9.63
CA ALA A 111 15.22 -15.81 -9.81
C ALA A 111 16.08 -15.55 -11.07
N ASP A 112 16.92 -16.51 -11.43
CA ASP A 112 17.83 -16.44 -12.57
C ASP A 112 17.20 -16.97 -13.87
N SER A 113 15.96 -17.46 -13.83
CA SER A 113 15.28 -17.91 -15.05
C SER A 113 15.01 -16.73 -15.98
N ILE A 114 15.29 -16.95 -17.27
CA ILE A 114 15.07 -15.97 -18.35
C ILE A 114 13.62 -15.45 -18.32
N GLN A 115 12.65 -16.33 -18.02
CA GLN A 115 11.24 -15.96 -17.93
C GLN A 115 10.97 -14.99 -16.77
N THR A 116 11.55 -15.24 -15.60
CA THR A 116 11.39 -14.35 -14.43
C THR A 116 12.02 -13.00 -14.69
N GLN A 117 13.23 -12.96 -15.27
CA GLN A 117 13.88 -11.71 -15.66
C GLN A 117 13.07 -10.93 -16.71
N GLN A 118 12.50 -11.61 -17.70
CA GLN A 118 11.60 -11.01 -18.68
C GLN A 118 10.36 -10.41 -18.01
N ILE A 119 9.72 -11.15 -17.10
CA ILE A 119 8.55 -10.65 -16.36
C ILE A 119 8.92 -9.42 -15.52
N LEU A 120 10.06 -9.46 -14.80
CA LEU A 120 10.53 -8.32 -14.00
C LEU A 120 10.78 -7.09 -14.87
N SER A 121 11.40 -7.26 -16.05
CA SER A 121 11.66 -6.16 -16.98
C SER A 121 10.39 -5.55 -17.58
N GLN A 122 9.31 -6.34 -17.68
CA GLN A 122 8.01 -5.90 -18.21
C GLN A 122 7.10 -5.28 -17.16
N SER A 123 7.30 -5.59 -15.88
CA SER A 123 6.51 -5.05 -14.77
C SER A 123 7.04 -3.70 -14.33
N LYS A 124 6.19 -2.66 -14.35
CA LYS A 124 6.58 -1.33 -13.87
C LYS A 124 6.53 -1.22 -12.35
N ASN A 125 5.65 -1.99 -11.72
CA ASN A 125 5.39 -1.97 -10.29
C ASN A 125 5.05 -3.35 -9.75
N LEU A 126 5.06 -3.48 -8.42
CA LEU A 126 4.80 -4.74 -7.73
C LEU A 126 3.40 -5.31 -8.03
N TYR A 127 2.37 -4.46 -8.16
CA TYR A 127 1.02 -4.92 -8.53
C TYR A 127 0.99 -5.60 -9.91
N GLU A 128 1.63 -5.01 -10.92
CA GLU A 128 1.74 -5.60 -12.26
C GLU A 128 2.51 -6.93 -12.23
N LEU A 129 3.59 -7.01 -11.46
CA LEU A 129 4.34 -8.24 -11.27
C LEU A 129 3.48 -9.35 -10.66
N LEU A 130 2.75 -9.05 -9.58
CA LEU A 130 1.82 -10.01 -8.96
C LEU A 130 0.72 -10.43 -9.94
N LYS A 131 0.22 -9.49 -10.74
CA LYS A 131 -0.77 -9.77 -11.80
C LYS A 131 -0.21 -10.73 -12.85
N TYR A 132 1.06 -10.56 -13.24
CA TYR A 132 1.74 -11.48 -14.14
C TYR A 132 1.92 -12.87 -13.54
N PHE A 133 2.34 -12.99 -12.27
CA PHE A 133 2.42 -14.30 -11.60
C PHE A 133 1.05 -14.97 -11.48
N ALA A 134 0.00 -14.21 -11.18
CA ALA A 134 -1.37 -14.74 -11.14
C ALA A 134 -1.85 -15.27 -12.51
N TYR A 135 -1.38 -14.68 -13.60
CA TYR A 135 -1.66 -15.17 -14.97
C TYR A 135 -0.83 -16.39 -15.34
N ASP A 136 0.39 -16.50 -14.83
CA ASP A 136 1.29 -17.64 -15.04
C ASP A 136 0.84 -18.92 -14.28
N GLY A 137 -0.35 -18.91 -13.69
CA GLY A 137 -0.92 -20.08 -13.01
C GLY A 137 -0.70 -20.08 -11.49
N ASN A 138 -0.10 -19.04 -10.91
CA ASN A 138 0.01 -18.91 -9.46
C ASN A 138 -1.34 -18.47 -8.85
N HIS A 139 -2.28 -19.40 -8.75
CA HIS A 139 -3.65 -19.13 -8.33
C HIS A 139 -3.79 -18.52 -6.93
N GLN A 140 -2.83 -18.75 -6.04
CA GLN A 140 -2.77 -18.12 -4.72
C GLN A 140 -2.54 -16.60 -4.82
N VAL A 141 -1.72 -16.16 -5.78
CA VAL A 141 -1.43 -14.74 -6.01
C VAL A 141 -2.69 -14.06 -6.55
N LYS A 142 -3.51 -14.76 -7.34
CA LYS A 142 -4.82 -14.26 -7.76
C LYS A 142 -5.74 -13.95 -6.57
N TYR A 143 -5.72 -14.79 -5.53
CA TYR A 143 -6.50 -14.52 -4.32
C TYR A 143 -5.92 -13.32 -3.55
N LEU A 144 -4.59 -13.22 -3.43
CA LEU A 144 -3.94 -12.05 -2.83
C LEU A 144 -4.27 -10.75 -3.58
N LEU A 145 -4.26 -10.75 -4.91
CA LEU A 145 -4.67 -9.60 -5.72
C LEU A 145 -6.12 -9.22 -5.45
N ASN A 146 -7.01 -10.20 -5.30
CA ASN A 146 -8.40 -9.94 -4.91
C ASN A 146 -8.49 -9.35 -3.50
N LEU A 147 -7.63 -9.74 -2.56
CA LEU A 147 -7.55 -9.07 -1.25
C LEU A 147 -7.07 -7.62 -1.39
N ILE A 148 -6.02 -7.37 -2.18
CA ILE A 148 -5.50 -6.02 -2.45
C ILE A 148 -6.56 -5.14 -3.13
N GLU A 149 -7.32 -5.67 -4.09
CA GLU A 149 -8.36 -4.92 -4.80
C GLU A 149 -9.60 -4.62 -3.94
N ASN A 150 -9.90 -5.50 -2.99
CA ASN A 150 -11.03 -5.35 -2.08
C ASN A 150 -10.67 -4.58 -0.80
N ALA A 151 -9.38 -4.53 -0.44
CA ALA A 151 -8.86 -3.67 0.61
C ALA A 151 -8.98 -2.20 0.17
N LYS A 152 -10.11 -1.61 0.55
CA LYS A 152 -10.40 -0.20 0.33
C LYS A 152 -10.38 0.49 1.68
N VAL A 153 -9.99 1.76 1.67
CA VAL A 153 -10.23 2.64 2.83
C VAL A 153 -11.71 2.49 3.17
N ALA A 154 -12.02 2.15 4.42
CA ALA A 154 -13.38 2.06 4.88
C ALA A 154 -14.01 3.42 4.54
N LYS A 155 -14.89 3.42 3.53
CA LYS A 155 -15.67 4.62 3.27
C LYS A 155 -16.51 4.80 4.51
N ASP A 156 -16.48 6.01 5.05
CA ASP A 156 -17.38 6.41 6.11
C ASP A 156 -18.82 6.36 5.57
N TRP A 157 -19.37 5.14 5.57
CA TRP A 157 -20.77 4.90 5.26
C TRP A 157 -21.66 5.61 6.26
N SER A 158 -21.11 6.07 7.40
CA SER A 158 -21.77 6.99 8.31
C SER A 158 -22.35 8.21 7.60
N GLU A 159 -21.69 8.78 6.59
CA GLU A 159 -22.27 9.87 5.81
C GLU A 159 -23.48 9.41 5.00
N VAL A 160 -23.35 8.29 4.26
CA VAL A 160 -24.45 7.73 3.46
C VAL A 160 -25.63 7.29 4.33
N PHE A 161 -25.36 6.67 5.49
CA PHE A 161 -26.36 6.29 6.47
C PHE A 161 -26.95 7.52 7.17
N LEU A 162 -26.17 8.56 7.44
CA LEU A 162 -26.67 9.82 8.02
C LEU A 162 -27.58 10.54 7.02
N PHE A 163 -27.21 10.61 5.74
CA PHE A 163 -28.10 11.11 4.69
C PHE A 163 -29.33 10.22 4.50
N GLY A 164 -29.17 8.91 4.53
CA GLY A 164 -30.28 7.96 4.43
C GLY A 164 -31.25 8.08 5.60
N THR A 165 -30.75 8.16 6.83
CA THR A 165 -31.55 8.31 8.05
C THR A 165 -32.16 9.70 8.15
N LEU A 166 -31.43 10.78 7.81
CA LEU A 166 -31.97 12.14 7.73
C LEU A 166 -33.08 12.22 6.69
N PHE A 167 -32.90 11.61 5.52
CA PHE A 167 -33.92 11.54 4.48
C PHE A 167 -35.14 10.75 4.96
N THR A 168 -34.93 9.60 5.59
CA THR A 168 -36.02 8.76 6.13
C THR A 168 -36.77 9.46 7.27
N ALA A 169 -36.06 10.16 8.15
CA ALA A 169 -36.63 10.92 9.27
C ALA A 169 -37.37 12.16 8.80
N LEU A 170 -36.79 12.96 7.89
CA LEU A 170 -37.48 14.08 7.24
C LEU A 170 -38.72 13.61 6.50
N SER A 171 -38.63 12.49 5.77
CA SER A 171 -39.77 11.88 5.09
C SER A 171 -40.82 11.42 6.11
N GLY A 172 -40.44 10.77 7.20
CA GLY A 172 -41.34 10.36 8.29
C GLY A 172 -42.02 11.52 9.02
N ILE A 173 -41.29 12.61 9.27
CA ILE A 173 -41.81 13.86 9.88
C ILE A 173 -42.79 14.54 8.92
N LEU A 174 -42.42 14.69 7.64
CA LEU A 174 -43.31 15.16 6.58
C LEU A 174 -44.57 14.28 6.48
N LEU A 175 -44.42 12.96 6.62
CA LEU A 175 -45.55 12.04 6.57
C LEU A 175 -46.46 12.14 7.82
N TYR A 176 -45.88 12.43 8.98
CA TYR A 176 -46.61 12.54 10.25
C TYR A 176 -47.39 13.85 10.39
N PHE A 177 -46.78 14.99 10.05
CA PHE A 177 -47.44 16.30 10.15
C PHE A 177 -48.51 16.50 9.08
N ASN A 178 -48.41 15.77 7.97
CA ASN A 178 -49.34 15.85 6.87
C ASN A 178 -50.23 14.60 6.78
N LYS A 179 -50.61 13.96 7.90
CA LYS A 179 -51.40 12.71 7.92
C LYS A 179 -52.61 12.72 6.99
N GLU A 180 -53.37 13.83 6.93
CA GLU A 180 -54.50 13.94 6.00
C GLU A 180 -54.04 14.10 4.55
N ALA A 181 -53.00 14.89 4.29
CA ALA A 181 -52.41 15.01 2.96
C ALA A 181 -51.71 13.72 2.51
N VAL A 182 -51.16 12.91 3.42
CA VAL A 182 -50.56 11.60 3.14
C VAL A 182 -51.61 10.56 2.91
N LYS A 183 -52.67 10.52 3.70
CA LYS A 183 -53.80 9.63 3.41
C LYS A 183 -54.42 10.00 2.07
N ALA A 184 -54.62 11.29 1.81
CA ALA A 184 -55.07 11.78 0.51
C ALA A 184 -54.04 11.50 -0.61
N ASN A 185 -52.74 11.62 -0.36
CA ASN A 185 -51.68 11.35 -1.35
C ASN A 185 -51.42 9.86 -1.53
N PHE A 186 -51.69 9.03 -0.54
CA PHE A 186 -51.62 7.58 -0.60
C PHE A 186 -52.85 7.03 -1.30
N ASP A 187 -54.04 7.58 -1.03
CA ASP A 187 -55.26 7.28 -1.79
C ASP A 187 -55.12 7.80 -3.24
N LYS A 188 -54.53 8.98 -3.46
CA LYS A 188 -54.15 9.46 -4.78
C LYS A 188 -53.03 8.63 -5.38
N PHE A 189 -52.09 8.08 -4.61
CA PHE A 189 -51.05 7.18 -5.11
C PHE A 189 -51.65 5.84 -5.47
N CYS A 190 -52.60 5.30 -4.70
CA CYS A 190 -53.31 4.07 -5.00
C CYS A 190 -54.30 4.26 -6.15
N GLN A 191 -54.96 5.41 -6.27
CA GLN A 191 -55.77 5.77 -7.44
C GLN A 191 -54.88 6.02 -8.66
N TRP A 192 -53.79 6.76 -8.51
CA TRP A 192 -52.75 6.91 -9.53
C TRP A 192 -52.18 5.56 -9.88
N LEU A 193 -51.95 4.64 -8.94
CA LEU A 193 -51.47 3.30 -9.23
C LEU A 193 -52.58 2.46 -9.87
N LYS A 194 -53.86 2.66 -9.57
CA LYS A 194 -54.96 2.01 -10.30
C LYS A 194 -55.14 2.54 -11.72
N ILE A 195 -54.84 3.81 -11.97
CA ILE A 195 -54.92 4.47 -13.29
C ILE A 195 -53.63 4.24 -14.08
N ALA A 196 -52.50 4.37 -13.42
CA ALA A 196 -51.17 4.18 -13.95
C ALA A 196 -50.80 2.72 -14.03
N CYS A 197 -51.35 1.78 -13.23
CA CYS A 197 -51.06 0.35 -13.41
C CYS A 197 -51.50 -0.15 -14.78
N PRO A 198 -52.71 0.13 -15.31
CA PRO A 198 -53.01 -0.22 -16.70
C PRO A 198 -52.16 0.58 -17.68
N THR A 199 -51.78 1.85 -17.41
CA THR A 199 -50.84 2.59 -18.28
C THR A 199 -49.40 2.06 -18.22
N ILE A 200 -48.96 1.58 -17.07
CA ILE A 200 -47.64 1.00 -16.78
C ILE A 200 -47.63 -0.43 -17.28
N LEU A 201 -48.74 -1.16 -17.23
CA LEU A 201 -48.94 -2.49 -17.83
C LEU A 201 -49.10 -2.37 -19.34
N ASP A 202 -49.70 -1.31 -19.86
CA ASP A 202 -49.76 -1.04 -21.30
C ASP A 202 -48.42 -0.51 -21.80
N TRP A 203 -47.73 0.32 -21.01
CA TRP A 203 -46.35 0.70 -21.24
C TRP A 203 -45.42 -0.50 -21.09
N LEU A 204 -45.60 -1.37 -20.08
CA LEU A 204 -44.87 -2.63 -19.92
C LEU A 204 -45.19 -3.47 -21.14
N SER A 205 -46.45 -3.66 -21.52
CA SER A 205 -46.91 -4.43 -22.68
C SER A 205 -46.26 -3.93 -23.96
N ARG A 206 -46.23 -2.61 -24.19
CA ARG A 206 -45.51 -1.97 -25.31
C ARG A 206 -44.00 -2.13 -25.18
N THR A 207 -43.48 -2.05 -23.96
CA THR A 207 -42.07 -2.29 -23.62
C THR A 207 -41.72 -3.78 -23.72
N PHE A 208 -42.69 -4.69 -23.58
CA PHE A 208 -42.60 -6.13 -23.66
C PHE A 208 -42.78 -6.60 -25.11
N ALA A 209 -43.57 -5.87 -25.90
CA ALA A 209 -43.53 -5.89 -27.35
C ALA A 209 -42.15 -5.40 -27.84
N ILE A 210 -41.53 -4.45 -27.13
CA ILE A 210 -40.10 -4.10 -27.27
C ILE A 210 -39.18 -5.16 -26.61
N LEU A 211 -39.62 -5.99 -25.63
CA LEU A 211 -38.85 -7.15 -25.10
C LEU A 211 -38.69 -8.25 -26.15
N ARG A 212 -39.36 -8.19 -27.30
CA ARG A 212 -38.94 -8.94 -28.48
C ARG A 212 -37.49 -8.59 -28.89
N ASN A 213 -36.97 -7.45 -28.44
CA ASN A 213 -35.57 -7.04 -28.53
C ASN A 213 -34.73 -7.44 -27.30
N PHE A 214 -35.27 -8.16 -26.31
CA PHE A 214 -34.46 -8.65 -25.17
C PHE A 214 -33.41 -9.65 -25.67
N GLN A 215 -33.76 -10.50 -26.64
CA GLN A 215 -32.80 -11.34 -27.34
C GLN A 215 -31.71 -10.49 -28.02
N LEU A 216 -32.09 -9.34 -28.60
CA LEU A 216 -31.14 -8.40 -29.21
C LEU A 216 -30.21 -7.75 -28.17
N LEU A 217 -30.73 -7.37 -27.00
CA LEU A 217 -29.91 -6.91 -25.87
C LEU A 217 -28.97 -8.03 -25.38
N GLY A 218 -29.44 -9.27 -25.34
CA GLY A 218 -28.66 -10.46 -25.03
C GLY A 218 -27.51 -10.66 -26.03
N ILE A 219 -27.77 -10.49 -27.33
CA ILE A 219 -26.76 -10.52 -28.40
C ILE A 219 -25.73 -9.41 -28.20
N ILE A 220 -26.17 -8.16 -28.02
CA ILE A 220 -25.27 -7.00 -27.83
C ILE A 220 -24.40 -7.21 -26.58
N ASN A 221 -25.00 -7.54 -25.44
CA ASN A 221 -24.28 -7.74 -24.19
C ASN A 221 -23.27 -8.90 -24.27
N THR A 222 -23.67 -10.03 -24.86
CA THR A 222 -22.79 -11.19 -25.03
C THR A 222 -21.64 -10.88 -25.99
N SER A 223 -21.91 -10.13 -27.05
CA SER A 223 -20.92 -9.70 -28.05
C SER A 223 -19.91 -8.71 -27.46
N LEU A 224 -20.38 -7.69 -26.73
CA LEU A 224 -19.52 -6.75 -26.02
C LEU A 224 -18.66 -7.45 -24.98
N ARG A 225 -19.24 -8.39 -24.23
CA ARG A 225 -18.50 -9.20 -23.24
C ARG A 225 -17.46 -10.10 -23.92
N LEU A 226 -17.76 -10.66 -25.10
CA LEU A 226 -16.81 -11.45 -25.87
C LEU A 226 -15.66 -10.59 -26.39
N LEU A 227 -15.97 -9.44 -26.99
CA LEU A 227 -14.97 -8.46 -27.47
C LEU A 227 -14.09 -7.97 -26.32
N TRP A 228 -14.66 -7.68 -25.16
CA TRP A 228 -13.91 -7.31 -23.97
C TRP A 228 -13.00 -8.45 -23.49
N ASN A 229 -13.48 -9.70 -23.54
CA ASN A 229 -12.67 -10.87 -23.22
C ASN A 229 -11.51 -11.07 -24.21
N TRP A 230 -11.74 -10.82 -25.50
CA TRP A 230 -10.69 -10.84 -26.53
C TRP A 230 -9.67 -9.75 -26.27
N TYR A 231 -10.13 -8.51 -26.16
CA TYR A 231 -9.28 -7.36 -25.88
C TYR A 231 -8.44 -7.57 -24.62
N SER A 232 -9.06 -8.02 -23.51
CA SER A 232 -8.32 -8.29 -22.28
C SER A 232 -7.36 -9.47 -22.39
N THR A 233 -7.66 -10.50 -23.19
CA THR A 233 -6.73 -11.64 -23.34
C THR A 233 -5.55 -11.29 -24.26
N PHE A 234 -5.78 -10.53 -25.34
CA PHE A 234 -4.73 -10.09 -26.27
C PHE A 234 -3.87 -8.96 -25.71
N SER A 235 -4.45 -8.03 -24.95
CA SER A 235 -3.70 -6.94 -24.30
C SER A 235 -2.83 -7.43 -23.13
N ASN A 236 -3.04 -8.65 -22.64
CA ASN A 236 -2.20 -9.25 -21.60
C ASN A 236 -0.94 -9.91 -22.21
N PRO A 237 0.27 -9.38 -22.01
CA PRO A 237 1.47 -9.89 -22.66
C PRO A 237 1.90 -11.28 -22.15
N THR A 238 1.64 -11.62 -20.88
CA THR A 238 2.33 -12.73 -20.20
C THR A 238 1.75 -14.13 -20.34
N ASN A 239 0.51 -14.28 -20.83
CA ASN A 239 -0.01 -15.64 -21.01
C ASN A 239 0.68 -16.30 -22.21
N SER A 240 1.15 -17.54 -22.03
CA SER A 240 1.56 -18.40 -23.15
C SER A 240 0.49 -18.43 -24.24
N THR A 241 0.90 -18.34 -25.51
CA THR A 241 0.00 -18.33 -26.67
C THR A 241 -0.97 -19.50 -26.65
N SER A 242 -0.51 -20.70 -26.25
CA SER A 242 -1.36 -21.89 -26.13
C SER A 242 -2.45 -21.71 -25.08
N HIS A 243 -2.11 -21.15 -23.91
CA HIS A 243 -3.09 -20.88 -22.85
C HIS A 243 -4.10 -19.80 -23.28
N LYS A 244 -3.65 -18.73 -23.96
CA LYS A 244 -4.53 -17.69 -24.53
C LYS A 244 -5.53 -18.30 -25.52
N VAL A 245 -5.04 -19.10 -26.46
CA VAL A 245 -5.86 -19.74 -27.50
C VAL A 245 -6.87 -20.68 -26.86
N SER A 246 -6.47 -21.55 -25.94
CA SER A 246 -7.39 -22.47 -25.25
C SER A 246 -8.48 -21.70 -24.48
N LEU A 247 -8.10 -20.68 -23.71
CA LEU A 247 -9.05 -19.88 -22.93
C LEU A 247 -10.02 -19.09 -23.82
N LEU A 248 -9.53 -18.52 -24.92
CA LEU A 248 -10.34 -17.81 -25.90
C LEU A 248 -11.25 -18.76 -26.67
N PHE A 249 -10.77 -19.93 -27.06
CA PHE A 249 -11.54 -20.94 -27.78
C PHE A 249 -12.82 -21.31 -27.03
N PHE A 250 -12.71 -21.74 -25.77
CA PHE A 250 -13.90 -22.09 -24.97
C PHE A 250 -14.85 -20.90 -24.77
N LYS A 251 -14.30 -19.69 -24.52
CA LYS A 251 -15.13 -18.48 -24.36
C LYS A 251 -15.85 -18.11 -25.65
N THR A 252 -15.17 -18.17 -26.78
CA THR A 252 -15.72 -17.82 -28.10
C THR A 252 -16.79 -18.81 -28.52
N ILE A 253 -16.59 -20.12 -28.33
CA ILE A 253 -17.64 -21.09 -28.68
C ILE A 253 -18.85 -20.94 -27.74
N THR A 254 -18.63 -20.79 -26.43
CA THR A 254 -19.72 -20.59 -25.46
C THR A 254 -20.55 -19.35 -25.84
N ALA A 255 -19.88 -18.21 -26.06
CA ALA A 255 -20.53 -16.96 -26.45
C ALA A 255 -21.17 -17.05 -27.84
N GLY A 256 -20.52 -17.69 -28.81
CA GLY A 256 -21.03 -17.90 -30.16
C GLY A 256 -22.31 -18.74 -30.17
N LEU A 257 -22.35 -19.85 -29.42
CA LEU A 257 -23.56 -20.65 -29.25
C LEU A 257 -24.68 -19.88 -28.54
N THR A 258 -24.33 -19.07 -27.52
CA THR A 258 -25.29 -18.21 -26.83
C THR A 258 -25.87 -17.16 -27.78
N ILE A 259 -25.03 -16.49 -28.58
CA ILE A 259 -25.45 -15.50 -29.59
C ILE A 259 -26.33 -16.17 -30.64
N ALA A 260 -25.93 -17.35 -31.15
CA ALA A 260 -26.74 -18.12 -32.09
C ALA A 260 -28.09 -18.51 -31.49
N GLY A 261 -28.13 -18.94 -30.22
CA GLY A 261 -29.36 -19.23 -29.49
C GLY A 261 -30.28 -18.01 -29.38
N TYR A 262 -29.73 -16.84 -29.06
CA TYR A 262 -30.49 -15.58 -29.06
C TYR A 262 -30.97 -15.20 -30.47
N CYS A 263 -30.15 -15.36 -31.51
CA CYS A 263 -30.55 -15.08 -32.90
C CYS A 263 -31.71 -15.98 -33.33
N VAL A 264 -31.62 -17.30 -33.10
CA VAL A 264 -32.69 -18.25 -33.41
C VAL A 264 -33.97 -17.89 -32.65
N SER A 265 -33.85 -17.55 -31.37
CA SER A 265 -34.99 -17.10 -30.55
C SER A 265 -35.60 -15.80 -31.09
N PHE A 266 -34.78 -14.86 -31.55
CA PHE A 266 -35.22 -13.59 -32.12
C PHE A 266 -35.98 -13.79 -33.44
N PHE A 267 -35.44 -14.60 -34.36
CA PHE A 267 -36.08 -14.90 -35.64
C PHE A 267 -37.36 -15.71 -35.48
N ALA A 268 -37.46 -16.55 -34.45
CA ALA A 268 -38.68 -17.27 -34.09
C ALA A 268 -39.75 -16.37 -33.40
N GLY A 269 -39.62 -15.04 -33.48
CA GLY A 269 -40.58 -14.10 -32.90
C GLY A 269 -40.54 -14.05 -31.38
N GLY A 270 -39.42 -14.46 -30.76
CA GLY A 270 -39.25 -14.51 -29.31
C GLY A 270 -39.74 -15.81 -28.67
N VAL A 271 -40.36 -16.72 -29.43
CA VAL A 271 -40.70 -18.06 -28.93
C VAL A 271 -39.41 -18.86 -28.82
N MET A 272 -39.15 -19.41 -27.63
CA MET A 272 -38.00 -20.27 -27.40
C MET A 272 -38.26 -21.60 -28.14
N THR A 273 -37.58 -21.79 -29.27
CA THR A 273 -37.74 -22.99 -30.10
C THR A 273 -36.77 -24.08 -29.64
N PHE A 274 -37.09 -25.34 -29.92
CA PHE A 274 -36.20 -26.48 -29.61
C PHE A 274 -34.75 -26.28 -30.10
N PRO A 275 -34.48 -25.73 -31.30
CA PRO A 275 -33.12 -25.40 -31.74
C PRO A 275 -32.44 -24.35 -30.86
N ALA A 276 -33.14 -23.30 -30.44
CA ALA A 276 -32.58 -22.29 -29.54
C ALA A 276 -32.23 -22.89 -28.17
N ALA A 277 -33.13 -23.70 -27.61
CA ALA A 277 -32.91 -24.42 -26.36
C ALA A 277 -31.65 -25.30 -26.44
N SER A 278 -31.52 -26.06 -27.52
CA SER A 278 -30.37 -26.94 -27.77
C SER A 278 -29.06 -26.15 -27.81
N LEU A 279 -29.05 -24.97 -28.45
CA LEU A 279 -27.86 -24.09 -28.49
C LEU A 279 -27.48 -23.56 -27.10
N PHE A 280 -28.46 -23.20 -26.27
CA PHE A 280 -28.18 -22.78 -24.88
C PHE A 280 -27.66 -23.92 -24.02
N VAL A 281 -28.23 -25.13 -24.16
CA VAL A 281 -27.76 -26.33 -23.44
C VAL A 281 -26.35 -26.72 -23.88
N LEU A 282 -26.07 -26.69 -25.18
CA LEU A 282 -24.73 -26.90 -25.73
C LEU A 282 -23.75 -25.85 -25.20
N SER A 283 -24.14 -24.59 -25.15
CA SER A 283 -23.33 -23.51 -24.58
C SER A 283 -22.97 -23.78 -23.11
N ALA A 284 -23.94 -24.16 -22.28
CA ALA A 284 -23.71 -24.55 -20.89
C ALA A 284 -22.82 -25.79 -20.77
N SER A 285 -22.99 -26.76 -21.67
CA SER A 285 -22.17 -27.98 -21.72
C SER A 285 -20.69 -27.67 -22.00
N ILE A 286 -20.40 -26.68 -22.85
CA ILE A 286 -19.02 -26.26 -23.12
C ILE A 286 -18.35 -25.67 -21.86
N GLU A 287 -19.09 -24.96 -21.01
CA GLU A 287 -18.55 -24.49 -19.72
C GLU A 287 -18.19 -25.66 -18.79
N LEU A 288 -18.98 -26.74 -18.81
CA LEU A 288 -18.67 -27.98 -18.10
C LEU A 288 -17.43 -28.66 -18.66
N PHE A 289 -17.33 -28.81 -19.99
CA PHE A 289 -16.15 -29.36 -20.64
C PHE A 289 -14.89 -28.56 -20.34
N LYS A 290 -14.98 -27.23 -20.33
CA LYS A 290 -13.88 -26.36 -19.92
C LYS A 290 -13.47 -26.62 -18.47
N SER A 291 -14.44 -26.74 -17.55
CA SER A 291 -14.18 -27.00 -16.14
C SER A 291 -13.55 -28.38 -15.93
N LEU A 292 -14.03 -29.38 -16.67
CA LEU A 292 -13.46 -30.72 -16.70
C LEU A 292 -12.03 -30.71 -17.25
N PHE A 293 -11.78 -30.00 -18.34
CA PHE A 293 -10.45 -29.85 -18.93
C PHE A 293 -9.46 -29.22 -17.94
N ILE A 294 -9.87 -28.17 -17.21
CA ILE A 294 -9.07 -27.55 -16.15
C ILE A 294 -8.78 -28.55 -15.04
N LYS A 295 -9.79 -29.33 -14.60
CA LYS A 295 -9.62 -30.37 -13.58
C LYS A 295 -8.63 -31.45 -14.03
N LEU A 296 -8.78 -31.98 -15.24
CA LEU A 296 -7.89 -32.99 -15.81
C LEU A 296 -6.46 -32.49 -15.92
N LYS A 297 -6.26 -31.26 -16.42
CA LYS A 297 -4.93 -30.63 -16.48
C LYS A 297 -4.31 -30.46 -15.10
N THR A 298 -5.11 -30.01 -14.11
CA THR A 298 -4.66 -29.84 -12.72
C THR A 298 -4.30 -31.19 -12.10
N GLN A 299 -5.07 -32.24 -12.39
CA GLN A 299 -4.80 -33.60 -11.94
C GLN A 299 -3.52 -34.16 -12.55
N GLN A 300 -3.29 -33.94 -13.85
CA GLN A 300 -2.04 -34.31 -14.50
C GLN A 300 -0.83 -33.62 -13.87
N MET A 301 -0.93 -32.30 -13.63
CA MET A 301 0.11 -31.56 -12.90
C MET A 301 0.33 -32.14 -11.51
N PHE A 302 -0.74 -32.43 -10.75
CA PHE A 302 -0.63 -33.00 -9.42
C PHE A 302 0.05 -34.37 -9.42
N ASN A 303 -0.35 -35.26 -10.33
CA ASN A 303 0.22 -36.60 -10.47
C ASN A 303 1.67 -36.59 -10.96
N SER A 304 2.09 -35.53 -11.66
CA SER A 304 3.48 -35.38 -12.12
C SER A 304 4.44 -34.90 -11.03
N LEU A 305 3.93 -34.38 -9.91
CA LEU A 305 4.77 -33.96 -8.80
C LEU A 305 5.09 -35.16 -7.90
N PRO A 306 6.38 -35.44 -7.61
CA PRO A 306 6.72 -36.43 -6.61
C PRO A 306 6.22 -36.00 -5.23
N GLU A 307 5.85 -36.97 -4.40
CA GLU A 307 5.49 -36.68 -3.00
C GLU A 307 6.74 -36.19 -2.25
N PRO A 308 6.65 -35.04 -1.56
CA PRO A 308 7.82 -34.46 -0.91
C PRO A 308 8.28 -35.33 0.26
N THR A 309 9.60 -35.52 0.36
CA THR A 309 10.24 -36.21 1.48
C THR A 309 10.42 -35.30 2.69
N ARG A 310 10.70 -35.89 3.86
CA ARG A 310 10.92 -35.14 5.10
C ARG A 310 12.13 -34.20 5.04
N ASP A 311 13.04 -34.37 4.09
CA ASP A 311 14.27 -33.55 3.98
C ASP A 311 14.18 -32.51 2.85
N ASP A 312 13.15 -32.58 2.01
CA ASP A 312 12.98 -31.65 0.89
C ASP A 312 12.84 -30.20 1.34
N PRO A 313 13.36 -29.24 0.55
CA PRO A 313 13.28 -27.81 0.87
C PRO A 313 11.83 -27.32 0.90
N TRP A 314 11.60 -26.19 1.57
CA TRP A 314 10.25 -25.64 1.77
C TRP A 314 9.54 -25.31 0.46
N GLU A 315 10.28 -24.91 -0.57
CA GLU A 315 9.75 -24.57 -1.89
C GLU A 315 8.99 -25.76 -2.50
N ILE A 316 9.57 -26.97 -2.42
CA ILE A 316 8.95 -28.20 -2.92
C ILE A 316 7.70 -28.52 -2.10
N TRP A 317 7.79 -28.49 -0.76
CA TRP A 317 6.64 -28.71 0.12
C TRP A 317 5.49 -27.72 -0.13
N SER A 318 5.81 -26.43 -0.26
CA SER A 318 4.83 -25.38 -0.51
C SER A 318 4.15 -25.58 -1.86
N GLN A 319 4.89 -25.95 -2.91
CA GLN A 319 4.32 -26.21 -4.23
C GLN A 319 3.40 -27.42 -4.21
N TYR A 320 3.81 -28.51 -3.57
CA TYR A 320 2.97 -29.70 -3.42
C TYR A 320 1.65 -29.37 -2.71
N ILE A 321 1.69 -28.65 -1.58
CA ILE A 321 0.50 -28.23 -0.83
C ILE A 321 -0.40 -27.31 -1.67
N ARG A 322 0.18 -26.34 -2.38
CA ARG A 322 -0.56 -25.42 -3.27
C ARG A 322 -1.26 -26.17 -4.40
N LEU A 323 -0.60 -27.16 -4.99
CA LEU A 323 -1.15 -27.93 -6.09
C LEU A 323 -2.24 -28.90 -5.62
N LYS A 324 -2.06 -29.52 -4.44
CA LYS A 324 -3.09 -30.32 -3.76
C LYS A 324 -4.34 -29.49 -3.46
N ASN A 325 -4.15 -28.29 -2.90
CA ASN A 325 -5.25 -27.35 -2.63
C ASN A 325 -5.97 -26.93 -3.92
N LEU A 326 -5.21 -26.63 -4.98
CA LEU A 326 -5.76 -26.29 -6.29
C LEU A 326 -6.60 -27.44 -6.88
N TYR A 327 -6.11 -28.67 -6.78
CA TYR A 327 -6.83 -29.87 -7.22
C TYR A 327 -8.16 -30.03 -6.47
N ASN A 328 -8.14 -30.00 -5.14
CA ASN A 328 -9.35 -30.13 -4.32
C ASN A 328 -10.37 -29.03 -4.63
N ARG A 329 -9.92 -27.77 -4.69
CA ARG A 329 -10.75 -26.61 -5.05
C ARG A 329 -11.35 -26.75 -6.46
N SER A 330 -10.56 -27.20 -7.43
CA SER A 330 -11.03 -27.40 -8.81
C SER A 330 -12.10 -28.48 -8.90
N SER A 331 -12.00 -29.54 -8.08
CA SER A 331 -12.97 -30.62 -8.03
C SER A 331 -14.32 -30.15 -7.48
N GLU A 332 -14.34 -29.39 -6.39
CA GLU A 332 -15.58 -28.84 -5.85
C GLU A 332 -16.21 -27.79 -6.76
N THR A 333 -15.38 -26.91 -7.34
CA THR A 333 -15.85 -25.91 -8.29
C THR A 333 -16.50 -26.60 -9.50
N PHE A 334 -15.91 -27.68 -10.00
CA PHE A 334 -16.47 -28.48 -11.08
C PHE A 334 -17.88 -28.99 -10.74
N TRP A 335 -18.11 -29.52 -9.54
CA TRP A 335 -19.43 -30.02 -9.13
C TRP A 335 -20.48 -28.91 -9.05
N ILE A 336 -20.14 -27.73 -8.53
CA ILE A 336 -21.07 -26.59 -8.49
C ILE A 336 -21.41 -26.08 -9.89
N TRP A 337 -20.42 -26.04 -10.78
CA TRP A 337 -20.66 -25.68 -12.17
C TRP A 337 -21.55 -26.72 -12.85
N GLY A 338 -21.30 -28.02 -12.61
CA GLY A 338 -22.15 -29.15 -13.00
C GLY A 338 -23.61 -28.96 -12.58
N ALA A 339 -23.84 -28.77 -11.28
CA ALA A 339 -25.17 -28.58 -10.72
C ALA A 339 -25.87 -27.33 -11.28
N SER A 340 -25.15 -26.21 -11.42
CA SER A 340 -25.71 -24.98 -11.97
C SER A 340 -26.09 -25.12 -13.45
N ALA A 341 -25.26 -25.76 -14.27
CA ALA A 341 -25.55 -26.02 -15.68
C ALA A 341 -26.74 -26.99 -15.84
N PHE A 342 -26.82 -28.01 -15.00
CA PHE A 342 -27.95 -28.94 -14.96
C PHE A 342 -29.26 -28.22 -14.60
N LEU A 343 -29.27 -27.44 -13.52
CA LEU A 343 -30.46 -26.67 -13.10
C LEU A 343 -30.88 -25.67 -14.17
N THR A 344 -29.94 -24.96 -14.79
CA THR A 344 -30.24 -24.02 -15.87
C THR A 344 -30.86 -24.74 -17.08
N THR A 345 -30.32 -25.90 -17.44
CA THR A 345 -30.87 -26.75 -18.51
C THR A 345 -32.30 -27.20 -18.20
N VAL A 346 -32.59 -27.60 -16.97
CA VAL A 346 -33.95 -27.98 -16.54
C VAL A 346 -34.91 -26.79 -16.64
N VAL A 347 -34.52 -25.60 -16.17
CA VAL A 347 -35.34 -24.39 -16.26
C VAL A 347 -35.60 -24.00 -17.71
N VAL A 348 -34.58 -24.07 -18.57
CA VAL A 348 -34.71 -23.84 -20.00
C VAL A 348 -35.63 -24.89 -20.62
N ALA A 349 -35.47 -26.18 -20.31
CA ALA A 349 -36.32 -27.25 -20.84
C ALA A 349 -37.79 -27.04 -20.45
N ILE A 350 -38.08 -26.76 -19.17
CA ILE A 350 -39.44 -26.43 -18.70
C ILE A 350 -40.00 -25.23 -19.48
N SER A 351 -39.20 -24.19 -19.66
CA SER A 351 -39.62 -22.99 -20.41
C SER A 351 -39.89 -23.27 -21.90
N ASN A 352 -39.36 -24.35 -22.48
CA ASN A 352 -39.58 -24.74 -23.87
C ASN A 352 -40.70 -25.78 -24.06
N PHE A 353 -40.91 -26.68 -23.08
CA PHE A 353 -41.92 -27.74 -23.18
C PHE A 353 -43.33 -27.25 -22.84
N PHE A 354 -43.45 -26.25 -21.97
CA PHE A 354 -44.74 -25.66 -21.66
C PHE A 354 -44.97 -24.44 -22.57
N PRO A 355 -46.17 -24.30 -23.18
CA PRO A 355 -46.49 -23.11 -23.97
C PRO A 355 -46.26 -21.84 -23.12
N PRO A 356 -45.86 -20.72 -23.74
CA PRO A 356 -45.46 -19.52 -23.03
C PRO A 356 -46.59 -18.99 -22.14
N ASN A 357 -46.57 -19.40 -20.87
CA ASN A 357 -47.38 -18.85 -19.82
C ASN A 357 -46.56 -17.76 -19.13
N LEU A 358 -47.14 -16.56 -19.00
CA LEU A 358 -46.52 -15.41 -18.35
C LEU A 358 -45.94 -15.75 -16.97
N ILE A 359 -46.60 -16.64 -16.21
CA ILE A 359 -46.12 -17.12 -14.91
C ILE A 359 -44.80 -17.89 -15.05
N ILE A 360 -44.71 -18.81 -16.02
CA ILE A 360 -43.51 -19.63 -16.25
C ILE A 360 -42.36 -18.74 -16.71
N THR A 361 -42.62 -17.77 -17.60
CA THR A 361 -41.60 -16.82 -18.08
C THR A 361 -41.07 -15.92 -16.98
N ILE A 362 -41.94 -15.36 -16.13
CA ILE A 362 -41.50 -14.56 -14.97
C ILE A 362 -40.70 -15.44 -14.01
N THR A 363 -41.16 -16.65 -13.76
CA THR A 363 -40.49 -17.59 -12.85
C THR A 363 -39.10 -17.96 -13.37
N SER A 364 -38.95 -18.29 -14.66
CA SER A 364 -37.64 -18.60 -15.25
C SER A 364 -36.70 -17.39 -15.26
N LEU A 365 -37.24 -16.19 -15.52
CA LEU A 365 -36.50 -14.93 -15.49
C LEU A 365 -35.97 -14.59 -14.08
N VAL A 366 -36.63 -15.02 -13.01
CA VAL A 366 -36.16 -14.87 -11.63
C VAL A 366 -35.21 -16.00 -11.21
N ILE A 367 -35.53 -17.25 -11.58
CA ILE A 367 -34.74 -18.42 -11.16
C ILE A 367 -33.35 -18.43 -11.80
N ILE A 368 -33.19 -18.07 -13.08
CA ILE A 368 -31.87 -18.10 -13.75
C ILE A 368 -30.85 -17.15 -13.07
N PRO A 369 -31.17 -15.86 -12.80
CA PRO A 369 -30.32 -14.99 -12.01
C PRO A 369 -30.06 -15.51 -10.60
N LEU A 370 -31.06 -16.11 -9.95
CA LEU A 370 -30.90 -16.68 -8.62
C LEU A 370 -29.91 -17.86 -8.61
N ILE A 371 -29.96 -18.75 -9.61
CA ILE A 371 -28.99 -19.82 -9.82
C ILE A 371 -27.60 -19.22 -10.04
N ALA A 372 -27.48 -18.20 -10.90
CA ALA A 372 -26.20 -17.56 -11.19
C ALA A 372 -25.60 -16.87 -9.95
N TRP A 373 -26.43 -16.20 -9.15
CA TRP A 373 -26.04 -15.56 -7.90
C TRP A 373 -25.62 -16.58 -6.85
N THR A 374 -26.40 -17.66 -6.67
CA THR A 374 -26.09 -18.77 -5.76
C THR A 374 -24.79 -19.45 -6.15
N LYS A 375 -24.60 -19.75 -7.45
CA LYS A 375 -23.33 -20.28 -7.99
C LYS A 375 -22.16 -19.38 -7.62
N ASN A 376 -22.25 -18.08 -7.90
CA ASN A 376 -21.17 -17.14 -7.64
C ASN A 376 -20.87 -17.03 -6.14
N SER A 377 -21.90 -17.01 -5.30
CA SER A 377 -21.77 -17.00 -3.83
C SER A 377 -21.04 -18.25 -3.32
N LEU A 378 -21.47 -19.44 -3.76
CA LEU A 378 -20.85 -20.71 -3.37
C LEU A 378 -19.40 -20.82 -3.85
N VAL A 379 -19.11 -20.44 -5.10
CA VAL A 379 -17.75 -20.44 -5.64
C VAL A 379 -16.85 -19.47 -4.86
N ASN A 380 -17.35 -18.29 -4.49
CA ASN A 380 -16.61 -17.34 -3.67
C ASN A 380 -16.34 -17.89 -2.27
N SER A 381 -17.34 -18.51 -1.64
CA SER A 381 -17.20 -19.17 -0.33
C SER A 381 -16.15 -20.28 -0.35
N ILE A 382 -16.16 -21.13 -1.38
CA ILE A 382 -15.15 -22.18 -1.58
C ILE A 382 -13.76 -21.58 -1.78
N ASN A 383 -13.63 -20.55 -2.61
CA ASN A 383 -12.35 -19.89 -2.83
C ASN A 383 -11.78 -19.34 -1.52
N GLU A 384 -12.61 -18.74 -0.67
CA GLU A 384 -12.18 -18.24 0.63
C GLU A 384 -11.82 -19.38 1.61
N ARG A 385 -12.63 -20.44 1.68
CA ARG A 385 -12.36 -21.60 2.54
C ARG A 385 -11.03 -22.27 2.16
N TYR A 386 -10.84 -22.58 0.88
CA TYR A 386 -9.61 -23.19 0.39
C TYR A 386 -8.40 -22.27 0.50
N ALA A 387 -8.57 -20.95 0.39
CA ALA A 387 -7.48 -20.03 0.69
C ALA A 387 -7.08 -20.09 2.17
N ARG A 388 -8.04 -20.15 3.11
CA ARG A 388 -7.73 -20.28 4.55
C ARG A 388 -7.05 -21.61 4.87
N GLU A 389 -7.56 -22.70 4.29
CA GLU A 389 -6.98 -24.04 4.42
C GLU A 389 -5.55 -24.07 3.85
N LEU A 390 -5.33 -23.46 2.68
CA LEU A 390 -3.99 -23.33 2.09
C LEU A 390 -3.03 -22.61 3.03
N GLN A 391 -3.44 -21.47 3.60
CA GLN A 391 -2.59 -20.73 4.54
C GLN A 391 -2.30 -21.54 5.80
N SER A 392 -3.30 -22.23 6.35
CA SER A 392 -3.14 -23.14 7.48
C SER A 392 -2.14 -24.27 7.18
N ASP A 393 -2.23 -24.89 5.99
CA ASP A 393 -1.36 -26.00 5.62
C ASP A 393 0.08 -25.53 5.33
N LEU A 394 0.25 -24.38 4.66
CA LEU A 394 1.56 -23.74 4.50
C LEU A 394 2.18 -23.40 5.87
N ARG A 395 1.37 -22.95 6.82
CA ARG A 395 1.80 -22.69 8.22
C ARG A 395 2.12 -23.97 9.00
N ARG A 396 1.76 -25.17 8.52
CA ARG A 396 2.13 -26.43 9.17
C ARG A 396 3.47 -26.98 8.69
N ILE A 397 4.03 -26.46 7.59
CA ILE A 397 5.37 -26.86 7.13
C ILE A 397 6.40 -26.48 8.22
N PRO A 398 7.29 -27.40 8.65
CA PRO A 398 8.27 -27.15 9.72
C PRO A 398 9.04 -25.83 9.54
N LYS A 399 9.20 -25.09 10.64
CA LYS A 399 9.81 -23.75 10.65
C LYS A 399 11.27 -23.74 10.17
N GLU A 400 12.03 -24.77 10.53
CA GLU A 400 13.44 -24.95 10.13
C GLU A 400 13.67 -24.87 8.62
N LYS A 401 12.62 -25.10 7.82
CA LYS A 401 12.69 -25.05 6.36
C LYS A 401 12.24 -23.71 5.78
N ARG A 402 11.59 -22.83 6.56
CA ARG A 402 10.95 -21.63 6.03
C ARG A 402 11.94 -20.50 5.77
N PRO A 403 11.84 -19.83 4.62
CA PRO A 403 12.56 -18.59 4.38
C PRO A 403 12.09 -17.42 5.28
N SER A 404 10.93 -17.56 5.95
CA SER A 404 10.31 -16.49 6.74
C SER A 404 11.01 -16.17 8.05
N ASP A 405 11.75 -17.13 8.60
CA ASP A 405 12.34 -17.00 9.93
C ASP A 405 13.45 -15.94 9.89
N PHE A 406 14.17 -15.81 8.77
CA PHE A 406 15.13 -14.73 8.53
C PHE A 406 14.48 -13.34 8.57
N ILE A 407 13.25 -13.19 8.04
CA ILE A 407 12.57 -11.88 8.02
C ILE A 407 11.98 -11.55 9.38
N GLU A 408 11.38 -12.52 10.08
CA GLU A 408 10.83 -12.29 11.42
C GLU A 408 11.95 -11.97 12.42
N GLU A 409 13.09 -12.66 12.32
CA GLU A 409 14.29 -12.35 13.07
C GLU A 409 14.85 -10.97 12.71
N LYS A 410 14.97 -10.64 11.41
CA LYS A 410 15.39 -9.30 10.97
C LYS A 410 14.44 -8.21 11.48
N GLN A 411 13.13 -8.43 11.48
CA GLN A 411 12.16 -7.47 12.02
C GLN A 411 12.30 -7.31 13.54
N LYS A 412 12.51 -8.40 14.28
CA LYS A 412 12.81 -8.34 15.72
C LYS A 412 14.11 -7.58 15.97
N LEU A 413 15.14 -7.82 15.18
CA LEU A 413 16.41 -7.10 15.25
C LEU A 413 16.26 -5.61 14.91
N LEU A 414 15.45 -5.27 13.91
CA LEU A 414 15.15 -3.87 13.56
C LEU A 414 14.32 -3.18 14.63
N GLN A 415 13.39 -3.89 15.27
CA GLN A 415 12.65 -3.37 16.42
C GLN A 415 13.58 -3.12 17.59
N GLN A 416 14.40 -4.12 17.96
CA GLN A 416 15.42 -3.98 18.99
C GLN A 416 16.38 -2.83 18.69
N ARG A 417 16.77 -2.64 17.43
CA ARG A 417 17.61 -1.51 17.02
C ARG A 417 16.91 -0.17 17.24
N ARG A 418 15.62 -0.04 16.89
CA ARG A 418 14.84 1.19 17.14
C ARG A 418 14.68 1.46 18.64
N ASP A 419 14.41 0.43 19.42
CA ASP A 419 14.28 0.55 20.87
C ASP A 419 15.61 0.99 21.49
N LEU A 420 16.75 0.40 21.06
CA LEU A 420 18.10 0.81 21.45
C LEU A 420 18.43 2.24 21.03
N GLU A 421 18.11 2.64 19.79
CA GLU A 421 18.32 4.02 19.32
C GLU A 421 17.51 5.03 20.15
N SER A 422 16.29 4.69 20.56
CA SER A 422 15.49 5.50 21.49
C SER A 422 16.12 5.59 22.88
N GLU A 423 16.64 4.48 23.41
CA GLU A 423 17.36 4.47 24.69
C GLU A 423 18.66 5.27 24.64
N PHE A 424 19.44 5.18 23.55
CA PHE A 424 20.62 6.00 23.34
C PHE A 424 20.28 7.49 23.29
N GLY A 425 19.18 7.87 22.63
CA GLY A 425 18.70 9.26 22.63
C GLY A 425 18.42 9.78 24.05
N LYS A 426 17.74 8.98 24.89
CA LYS A 426 17.46 9.35 26.29
C LYS A 426 18.72 9.43 27.15
N LEU A 427 19.69 8.54 26.93
CA LEU A 427 20.96 8.57 27.65
C LEU A 427 21.78 9.81 27.29
N GLU A 428 21.78 10.22 26.02
CA GLU A 428 22.47 11.42 25.58
C GLU A 428 21.81 12.68 26.17
N GLU A 429 20.48 12.76 26.20
CA GLU A 429 19.76 13.84 26.89
C GLU A 429 20.11 13.90 28.38
N SER A 430 20.17 12.74 29.06
CA SER A 430 20.56 12.67 30.47
C SER A 430 22.02 13.07 30.69
N ARG A 431 22.92 12.74 29.76
CA ARG A 431 24.32 13.12 29.83
C ARG A 431 24.48 14.64 29.69
N VAL A 432 23.80 15.25 28.72
CA VAL A 432 23.79 16.70 28.55
C VAL A 432 23.22 17.37 29.80
N ALA A 433 22.14 16.85 30.38
CA ALA A 433 21.59 17.38 31.63
C ALA A 433 22.61 17.32 32.79
N LEU A 434 23.33 16.22 32.95
CA LEU A 434 24.38 16.08 33.96
C LEU A 434 25.57 17.03 33.71
N GLU A 435 26.02 17.19 32.47
CA GLU A 435 27.08 18.15 32.12
C GLU A 435 26.64 19.59 32.40
N THR A 436 25.38 19.93 32.14
CA THR A 436 24.83 21.27 32.52
C THR A 436 24.74 21.45 34.03
N GLU A 437 24.44 20.40 34.79
CA GLU A 437 24.41 20.47 36.25
C GLU A 437 25.82 20.59 36.84
N GLN A 438 26.79 19.85 36.31
CA GLN A 438 28.20 19.95 36.71
C GLN A 438 28.76 21.34 36.46
N THR A 439 28.52 21.90 35.27
CA THR A 439 28.95 23.28 34.96
C THR A 439 28.27 24.31 35.88
N ARG A 440 27.00 24.11 36.25
CA ARG A 440 26.32 24.95 37.24
C ARG A 440 26.98 24.87 38.62
N LEU A 441 27.30 23.66 39.09
CA LEU A 441 27.96 23.44 40.38
C LEU A 441 29.39 23.98 40.39
N GLU A 442 30.13 23.90 39.29
CA GLU A 442 31.46 24.49 39.16
C GLU A 442 31.40 26.02 39.23
N GLN A 443 30.41 26.64 38.56
CA GLN A 443 30.17 28.08 38.66
C GLN A 443 29.82 28.50 40.09
N GLU A 444 28.98 27.74 40.78
CA GLU A 444 28.61 27.99 42.18
C GLU A 444 29.80 27.82 43.13
N LYS A 445 30.64 26.80 42.92
CA LYS A 445 31.86 26.62 43.69
C LYS A 445 32.83 27.78 43.50
N LEU A 446 32.95 28.28 42.27
CA LEU A 446 33.81 29.41 41.93
C LEU A 446 33.29 30.72 42.55
N SER A 447 31.98 30.96 42.55
CA SER A 447 31.40 32.14 43.23
C SER A 447 31.57 32.07 44.75
N LEU A 448 31.38 30.90 45.37
CA LEU A 448 31.63 30.70 46.80
C LEU A 448 33.11 30.88 47.16
N GLN A 449 34.03 30.45 46.29
CA GLN A 449 35.46 30.66 46.51
C GLN A 449 35.82 32.16 46.43
N GLN A 450 35.26 32.89 45.47
CA GLN A 450 35.42 34.34 45.36
C GLN A 450 34.85 35.06 46.60
N GLU A 451 33.68 34.66 47.08
CA GLU A 451 33.07 35.22 48.30
C GLU A 451 33.95 34.95 49.53
N ARG A 452 34.52 33.76 49.65
CA ARG A 452 35.45 33.42 50.73
C ARG A 452 36.74 34.26 50.67
N GLU A 453 37.28 34.49 49.47
CA GLU A 453 38.46 35.34 49.27
C GLU A 453 38.16 36.81 49.61
N GLN A 454 36.99 37.32 49.21
CA GLN A 454 36.54 38.66 49.61
C GLN A 454 36.39 38.78 51.11
N PHE A 455 35.78 37.78 51.76
CA PHE A 455 35.61 37.75 53.21
C PHE A 455 36.96 37.76 53.94
N GLU A 456 37.95 36.98 53.50
CA GLU A 456 39.30 37.00 54.10
C GLU A 456 40.02 38.33 53.84
N GLN A 457 39.87 38.93 52.66
CA GLN A 457 40.41 40.28 52.40
C GLN A 457 39.78 41.35 53.28
N ASP A 458 38.47 41.32 53.48
CA ASP A 458 37.77 42.26 54.34
C ASP A 458 38.13 42.07 55.81
N LYS A 459 38.28 40.82 56.26
CA LYS A 459 38.81 40.48 57.57
C LYS A 459 40.24 40.99 57.77
N GLU A 460 41.12 40.85 56.77
CA GLU A 460 42.47 41.44 56.81
C GLU A 460 42.42 42.97 56.88
N ARG A 461 41.54 43.62 56.11
CA ARG A 461 41.36 45.07 56.15
C ARG A 461 40.93 45.53 57.53
N GLN A 462 39.95 44.86 58.14
CA GLN A 462 39.53 45.13 59.51
C GLN A 462 40.69 44.93 60.50
N LEU A 463 41.47 43.86 60.35
CA LEU A 463 42.62 43.60 61.23
C LEU A 463 43.70 44.70 61.10
N ARG A 464 43.97 45.18 59.89
CA ARG A 464 44.89 46.31 59.65
C ARG A 464 44.35 47.60 60.24
N GLU A 465 43.05 47.83 60.16
CA GLU A 465 42.40 49.00 60.74
C GLU A 465 42.48 48.97 62.28
N ILE A 466 42.25 47.81 62.90
CA ILE A 466 42.42 47.60 64.34
C ILE A 466 43.88 47.86 64.74
N LYS A 467 44.85 47.30 64.02
CA LYS A 467 46.28 47.54 64.30
C LYS A 467 46.66 49.01 64.17
N ARG A 468 46.15 49.73 63.16
CA ARG A 468 46.37 51.18 63.03
C ARG A 468 45.82 51.93 64.23
N LYS A 469 44.58 51.62 64.64
CA LYS A 469 43.97 52.23 65.83
C LYS A 469 44.77 51.92 67.11
N GLU A 470 45.34 50.72 67.21
CA GLU A 470 46.20 50.32 68.33
C GLU A 470 47.56 51.04 68.32
N GLU A 471 48.19 51.22 67.15
CA GLU A 471 49.41 51.99 66.98
C GLU A 471 49.19 53.49 67.24
N ASP A 472 48.08 54.06 66.79
CA ASP A 472 47.70 55.44 67.05
C ASP A 472 47.45 55.68 68.55
N ALA A 473 46.76 54.75 69.22
CA ALA A 473 46.58 54.79 70.68
C ALA A 473 47.91 54.65 71.45
N LYS A 474 48.87 53.89 70.90
CA LYS A 474 50.20 53.72 71.49
C LYS A 474 51.06 54.98 71.33
N ARG A 475 51.00 55.63 70.16
CA ARG A 475 51.65 56.94 69.93
C ARG A 475 51.08 58.02 70.83
N GLU A 476 49.76 58.05 71.00
CA GLU A 476 49.10 58.97 71.92
C GLU A 476 49.57 58.76 73.38
N ASN A 477 49.77 57.50 73.80
CA ASN A 477 50.31 57.16 75.12
C ASN A 477 51.81 57.48 75.27
N ASP A 478 52.61 57.25 74.23
CA ASP A 478 54.05 57.57 74.23
C ASP A 478 54.28 59.09 74.21
N ASP A 479 53.48 59.88 73.49
CA ASP A 479 53.49 61.34 73.54
C ASP A 479 53.10 61.86 74.94
N ALA A 480 52.14 61.21 75.62
CA ALA A 480 51.81 61.53 77.01
C ALA A 480 52.97 61.25 77.98
N ARG A 481 53.75 60.18 77.73
CA ARG A 481 54.95 59.85 78.52
C ARG A 481 56.12 60.79 78.26
N LEU A 482 56.29 61.25 77.03
CA LEU A 482 57.37 62.16 76.65
C LEU A 482 57.15 63.56 77.25
N ALA A 483 55.90 64.01 77.33
CA ALA A 483 55.51 65.21 78.08
C ALA A 483 55.85 65.10 79.59
N LEU A 484 55.61 63.93 80.20
CA LEU A 484 55.97 63.67 81.60
C LEU A 484 57.50 63.61 81.83
N HIS A 485 58.26 63.07 80.88
CA HIS A 485 59.71 62.95 80.98
C HIS A 485 60.44 64.30 80.82
N MET A 486 59.92 65.20 79.96
CA MET A 486 60.44 66.58 79.88
C MET A 486 60.23 67.36 81.18
N VAL A 487 59.12 67.15 81.88
CA VAL A 487 58.90 67.75 83.21
C VAL A 487 59.88 67.19 84.26
N SER A 488 60.19 65.89 84.20
CA SER A 488 61.16 65.24 85.11
C SER A 488 62.61 65.66 84.86
N GLN A 489 63.04 65.85 83.61
CA GLN A 489 64.40 66.27 83.28
C GLN A 489 64.68 67.73 83.65
N THR A 490 63.66 68.59 83.64
CA THR A 490 63.80 69.99 84.08
C THR A 490 63.99 70.09 85.61
N LEU A 491 63.41 69.16 86.39
CA LEU A 491 63.59 69.12 87.85
C LEU A 491 64.96 68.57 88.28
N THR A 492 65.60 67.73 87.46
CA THR A 492 66.89 67.09 87.80
C THR A 492 68.10 67.98 87.45
N ALA A 493 67.90 69.02 86.63
CA ALA A 493 68.95 69.96 86.21
C ALA A 493 69.30 71.04 87.26
N LEU A 494 68.67 71.05 88.44
CA LEU A 494 68.90 72.06 89.51
C LEU A 494 69.79 71.59 90.67
N THR A 495 70.18 70.30 90.76
CA THR A 495 70.86 69.74 91.95
C THR A 495 72.34 69.38 91.81
N THR A 496 72.95 69.47 90.63
CA THR A 496 74.39 69.18 90.46
C THR A 496 75.05 70.26 89.60
N GLY A 497 75.48 71.33 90.27
CA GLY A 497 76.20 72.43 89.68
C GLY A 497 77.47 71.99 88.97
N THR A 498 77.45 72.04 87.65
CA THR A 498 78.65 72.06 86.79
C THR A 498 78.40 73.11 85.71
N PRO A 499 79.20 74.18 85.65
CA PRO A 499 78.95 75.32 84.76
C PRO A 499 79.34 75.03 83.29
N PRO A 500 78.79 75.83 82.36
CA PRO A 500 78.66 75.50 80.95
C PRO A 500 79.73 76.19 80.09
N SER A 501 80.21 75.55 79.02
CA SER A 501 80.72 76.31 77.88
C SER A 501 80.82 75.49 76.59
N LYS A 502 80.00 75.93 75.61
CA LYS A 502 80.25 76.04 74.16
C LYS A 502 80.29 74.75 73.33
N ALA A 503 79.82 74.72 72.09
CA ALA A 503 78.84 75.45 71.30
C ALA A 503 78.89 74.78 69.90
N LEU A 504 77.72 74.59 69.28
CA LEU A 504 77.47 74.67 67.83
C LEU A 504 78.52 74.10 66.85
N GLU A 505 78.23 72.96 66.22
CA GLU A 505 78.41 72.72 64.77
C GLU A 505 78.04 71.28 64.39
N ASN A 506 76.93 71.05 63.69
CA ASN A 506 76.99 70.79 62.25
C ASN A 506 75.62 70.44 61.66
N ILE A 507 75.33 71.20 60.62
CA ILE A 507 74.18 71.17 59.72
C ILE A 507 74.55 70.27 58.51
N GLN A 508 73.52 69.84 57.79
CA GLN A 508 73.51 69.40 56.38
C GLN A 508 73.99 67.98 56.04
N LYS A 509 73.05 67.18 55.51
CA LYS A 509 72.98 66.86 54.07
C LYS A 509 71.72 66.04 53.72
N THR A 510 70.76 66.69 53.05
CA THR A 510 69.91 66.11 51.98
C THR A 510 70.72 66.20 50.66
N PRO A 511 70.43 65.46 49.56
CA PRO A 511 69.19 65.63 48.77
C PRO A 511 68.65 64.42 47.94
N GLN A 512 67.39 64.56 47.51
CA GLN A 512 66.74 64.29 46.18
C GLN A 512 67.26 63.14 45.28
N SER A 513 66.42 62.34 44.58
CA SER A 513 65.65 62.72 43.36
C SER A 513 64.93 61.45 42.80
N ALA A 514 63.61 61.41 42.67
CA ALA A 514 62.80 61.49 41.44
C ALA A 514 63.06 60.46 40.30
N HIS A 515 62.05 59.64 39.95
CA HIS A 515 61.38 59.74 38.64
C HIS A 515 60.14 58.83 38.48
N ARG A 516 59.18 59.37 37.73
CA ARG A 516 57.90 58.83 37.24
C ARG A 516 58.00 58.78 35.70
N PRO A 517 57.32 57.85 35.00
CA PRO A 517 56.16 58.23 34.13
C PRO A 517 55.05 57.14 34.23
N ARG A 518 53.72 57.36 34.21
CA ARG A 518 52.70 58.00 33.33
C ARG A 518 52.32 57.22 32.05
N ASN A 519 51.00 57.04 31.89
CA ASN A 519 50.16 56.64 30.73
C ASN A 519 49.95 55.12 30.53
N ALA A 520 48.79 54.57 30.12
CA ALA A 520 47.50 55.09 29.63
C ALA A 520 46.38 54.01 29.74
N HIS A 521 45.13 54.45 29.54
CA HIS A 521 43.89 53.68 29.34
C HIS A 521 43.93 52.62 28.22
N SER A 522 43.13 51.54 28.36
CA SER A 522 42.18 51.06 27.33
C SER A 522 41.36 49.83 27.80
N THR A 523 40.04 50.01 27.89
CA THR A 523 38.89 49.17 27.45
C THR A 523 38.80 47.63 27.66
N PRO A 524 37.57 47.09 27.85
CA PRO A 524 37.29 45.67 28.13
C PRO A 524 37.14 44.85 26.83
N PRO A 525 37.23 43.51 26.86
CA PRO A 525 36.88 42.72 25.69
C PRO A 525 35.37 42.51 25.60
N SER A 526 34.83 42.96 24.48
CA SER A 526 33.52 42.64 23.93
C SER A 526 33.48 41.19 23.43
N PHE A 527 32.28 40.61 23.52
CA PHE A 527 31.83 39.45 22.78
C PHE A 527 32.10 39.59 21.28
N ASP A 528 32.52 38.50 20.63
CA ASP A 528 32.21 38.23 19.22
C ASP A 528 31.86 36.75 19.04
N TYR A 529 30.63 36.53 18.57
CA TYR A 529 30.15 35.32 17.96
C TYR A 529 30.56 35.34 16.48
N THR A 530 31.16 34.28 15.96
CA THR A 530 30.92 33.86 14.57
C THR A 530 31.22 32.37 14.39
N PRO A 531 30.36 31.63 13.66
CA PRO A 531 30.47 30.19 13.50
C PRO A 531 31.36 29.84 12.32
N LEU A 532 32.30 28.91 12.50
CA LEU A 532 33.00 28.28 11.38
C LEU A 532 32.39 26.92 11.06
N GLN A 533 31.93 26.88 9.81
CA GLN A 533 31.46 25.73 9.07
C GLN A 533 32.51 24.62 8.96
N GLN A 534 31.99 23.39 8.89
CA GLN A 534 32.42 22.29 8.02
C GLN A 534 33.88 21.84 8.09
N PHE A 535 34.09 20.67 8.71
CA PHE A 535 34.96 19.63 8.17
C PHE A 535 34.33 18.26 8.38
N SER A 536 33.66 17.77 7.33
CA SER A 536 33.34 16.36 7.12
C SER A 536 34.35 15.83 6.11
N LEU A 537 35.35 15.07 6.56
CA LEU A 537 36.19 14.24 5.69
C LEU A 537 36.45 12.89 6.35
N PHE A 538 35.92 11.86 5.70
CA PHE A 538 36.48 10.53 5.46
C PHE A 538 37.19 9.80 6.61
N ASN A 539 36.63 8.63 6.94
CA ASN A 539 37.42 7.39 6.94
C ASN A 539 36.54 6.20 6.53
N SER A 540 36.89 5.63 5.37
CA SER A 540 36.52 4.29 4.93
C SER A 540 37.21 3.23 5.79
N PRO A 541 36.73 1.97 5.74
CA PRO A 541 37.67 0.90 5.46
C PRO A 541 37.14 0.02 4.31
N THR A 542 37.90 -0.09 3.22
CA THR A 542 38.92 -1.13 2.99
C THR A 542 38.30 -2.35 2.32
N GLN A 543 38.42 -2.38 1.00
CA GLN A 543 38.43 -3.60 0.18
C GLN A 543 39.74 -4.35 0.44
N VAL A 544 39.62 -5.62 0.81
CA VAL A 544 40.55 -6.76 0.58
C VAL A 544 39.66 -7.99 0.76
N GLY A 545 39.63 -9.03 -0.06
CA GLY A 545 40.40 -9.43 -1.23
C GLY A 545 39.92 -10.86 -1.60
N ASP A 546 39.98 -11.15 -2.88
CA ASP A 546 40.29 -12.44 -3.50
C ASP A 546 39.71 -13.76 -2.92
N SER A 547 38.84 -14.33 -3.76
CA SER A 547 38.59 -15.76 -3.95
C SER A 547 39.91 -16.53 -4.18
N PRO A 548 39.99 -17.82 -3.82
CA PRO A 548 39.73 -18.81 -4.88
C PRO A 548 39.08 -20.12 -4.42
N ASP A 549 38.64 -20.88 -5.44
CA ASP A 549 38.44 -22.33 -5.50
C ASP A 549 37.30 -22.97 -4.70
N SER A 550 36.26 -23.38 -5.43
CA SER A 550 35.56 -24.66 -5.21
C SER A 550 34.83 -25.07 -6.50
N GLU A 551 35.49 -25.95 -7.24
CA GLU A 551 34.92 -26.79 -8.28
C GLU A 551 33.84 -27.74 -7.73
N GLU A 552 32.87 -28.03 -8.62
CA GLU A 552 32.16 -29.30 -8.75
C GLU A 552 31.17 -29.75 -7.64
N ILE A 553 29.88 -29.86 -7.99
CA ILE A 553 29.09 -31.12 -7.96
C ILE A 553 27.59 -30.88 -8.26
N ILE A 554 27.17 -31.54 -9.34
CA ILE A 554 25.85 -32.12 -9.70
C ILE A 554 24.66 -31.20 -10.03
N ARG A 555 24.47 -31.08 -11.36
CA ARG A 555 23.20 -30.86 -12.06
C ARG A 555 22.16 -31.93 -11.69
N SER A 556 20.97 -31.50 -11.29
CA SER A 556 19.75 -32.25 -11.54
C SER A 556 18.67 -31.28 -12.02
N GLY A 557 18.74 -30.95 -13.31
CA GLY A 557 17.64 -30.34 -14.04
C GLY A 557 16.70 -31.45 -14.49
N ALA A 558 15.43 -31.37 -14.11
CA ALA A 558 14.39 -32.27 -14.60
C ALA A 558 14.34 -32.22 -16.14
N VAL A 559 14.70 -33.35 -16.75
CA VAL A 559 14.60 -33.62 -18.18
C VAL A 559 13.12 -33.68 -18.57
N PRO A 560 12.67 -33.00 -19.65
CA PRO A 560 11.32 -33.20 -20.16
C PRO A 560 11.19 -34.62 -20.74
N PRO A 561 10.03 -35.30 -20.57
CA PRO A 561 9.85 -36.67 -21.03
C PRO A 561 9.98 -36.77 -22.56
N PRO A 562 10.52 -37.90 -23.08
CA PRO A 562 10.67 -38.11 -24.51
C PRO A 562 9.31 -38.19 -25.20
N SER A 563 9.21 -37.53 -26.34
CA SER A 563 8.10 -37.66 -27.28
C SER A 563 8.22 -39.00 -28.00
N ASP A 564 7.49 -40.02 -27.52
CA ASP A 564 7.28 -41.26 -28.26
C ASP A 564 6.32 -41.00 -29.43
N SER A 565 6.91 -40.84 -30.61
CA SER A 565 6.21 -40.96 -31.89
C SER A 565 5.80 -42.42 -32.11
N PRO A 566 4.57 -42.73 -32.54
CA PRO A 566 4.19 -44.09 -32.82
C PRO A 566 4.76 -44.57 -34.15
N MET A 567 5.40 -45.74 -34.06
CA MET A 567 5.52 -46.82 -35.05
C MET A 567 5.23 -46.48 -36.51
N GLY A 568 6.29 -46.60 -37.32
CA GLY A 568 6.18 -46.85 -38.75
C GLY A 568 5.58 -48.22 -39.05
N LEU A 569 4.89 -48.28 -40.19
CA LEU A 569 4.61 -49.47 -40.98
C LEU A 569 4.94 -49.16 -42.46
N PRO A 570 5.19 -50.19 -43.28
CA PRO A 570 6.29 -50.19 -44.24
C PRO A 570 5.90 -49.70 -45.64
N ASN A 571 6.95 -49.36 -46.39
CA ASN A 571 6.96 -49.08 -47.81
C ASN A 571 6.23 -50.14 -48.65
N GLU A 572 5.37 -49.67 -49.56
CA GLU A 572 5.26 -50.24 -50.91
C GLU A 572 5.19 -49.12 -51.96
N PRO A 573 5.66 -49.38 -53.20
CA PRO A 573 6.09 -48.34 -54.13
C PRO A 573 5.08 -48.07 -55.25
N GLY A 574 5.10 -46.82 -55.73
CA GLY A 574 4.79 -46.49 -57.12
C GLY A 574 3.32 -46.25 -57.44
N GLN A 575 2.98 -44.99 -57.70
CA GLN A 575 2.34 -44.62 -58.97
C GLN A 575 2.43 -43.11 -59.19
N THR A 576 3.08 -42.79 -60.30
CA THR A 576 3.14 -41.50 -60.98
C THR A 576 1.76 -41.07 -61.51
N THR A 577 1.39 -39.82 -61.29
CA THR A 577 0.59 -38.94 -62.20
C THR A 577 0.51 -37.56 -61.52
N SER A 578 1.23 -36.52 -61.97
CA SER A 578 0.89 -35.65 -63.10
C SER A 578 -0.58 -35.22 -63.10
N ILE A 579 -0.88 -33.99 -62.65
CA ILE A 579 -1.72 -32.99 -63.34
C ILE A 579 -1.52 -31.61 -62.69
N SER A 580 -1.34 -30.62 -63.58
CA SER A 580 -1.16 -29.17 -63.40
C SER A 580 -2.31 -28.45 -62.67
N PRO A 581 -2.08 -27.19 -62.24
CA PRO A 581 -3.05 -26.41 -61.47
C PRO A 581 -4.07 -25.66 -62.34
N GLN A 582 -5.25 -25.44 -61.75
CA GLN A 582 -6.02 -24.20 -61.86
C GLN A 582 -6.31 -23.68 -60.46
#